data_AF-A0A919HV56-F1
#
_entry.id   AF-A0A919HV56-F1
#
_cell.length_a   1.000
_cell.length_b   1.000
_cell.length_c   1.000
_cell.angle_alpha   90.00
_cell.angle_beta   90.00
_cell.angle_gamma   90.00
#
_symmetry.space_group_name_H-M   'P 1'
#
loop_
_entity.id
_entity.type
_entity.pdbx_description
1 polymer ?
#
loop_
_entity_poly.entity_id
_entity_poly.type
_entity_poly.pdbx_seq_one_letter_code
_entity_poly.pdbx_strand_id
1 'polypeptide(L)'
;MRGMGLTHAFADISGLAFDRLFMVTETDGTFITARQFPQMVKFIPAPLHDGLHLTAPDGSSAVVRFSDFATQAEPTEVWGNHFTALIAPAAVNQWLSGFFKRDVQLRWLGPQLTRRVKRHDAVPLSFADGYPYLLANEASLRDLQQRCPASVSIEQFRPNLVVTGAAAWDEDSWKVIRIGEVVFDVAKPCSRCIFTTVSPERGQKHPAGEPLETLKRFRTALDNGDVDFGQNLIARNSGVIRVGDEVEILTRGPAKAYGQVKATIPRLPRRSSRLRLPSNGRVNSLPAITSRCCWSNWNNRAFAYPIRVGRGSAAAAASGWKREK
;
A
#
# COMPACT_ATOMS: atom_id res chain seq x y z
N MET A 1 2.74 2.11 12.80
CA MET A 1 2.22 1.30 13.93
C MET A 1 1.86 -0.08 13.44
N ARG A 2 1.69 -1.04 14.36
CA ARG A 2 1.49 -2.46 14.06
C ARG A 2 0.10 -2.69 13.46
N GLY A 3 0.00 -3.69 12.58
CA GLY A 3 -1.28 -4.14 12.05
C GLY A 3 -1.99 -5.13 12.96
N MET A 4 -3.33 -5.17 12.88
CA MET A 4 -4.19 -6.07 13.66
C MET A 4 -4.84 -7.13 12.78
N GLY A 5 -5.10 -8.30 13.36
CA GLY A 5 -5.67 -9.43 12.64
C GLY A 5 -7.18 -9.47 12.66
N LEU A 6 -7.77 -9.64 11.48
CA LEU A 6 -9.20 -9.69 11.26
C LEU A 6 -9.57 -11.02 10.61
N THR A 7 -10.55 -11.72 11.19
CA THR A 7 -11.19 -12.89 10.57
C THR A 7 -12.28 -12.49 9.59
N HIS A 8 -12.79 -11.27 9.71
CA HIS A 8 -13.79 -10.66 8.85
C HIS A 8 -13.69 -9.14 8.95
N ALA A 9 -14.14 -8.43 7.92
CA ALA A 9 -14.18 -6.98 7.92
C ALA A 9 -15.29 -6.48 6.99
N PHE A 10 -15.90 -5.35 7.33
CA PHE A 10 -16.69 -4.60 6.36
C PHE A 10 -15.74 -3.91 5.39
N ALA A 11 -15.81 -4.30 4.13
CA ALA A 11 -15.13 -3.66 3.01
C ALA A 11 -16.07 -2.59 2.45
N ASP A 12 -15.62 -1.34 2.41
CA ASP A 12 -16.32 -0.21 1.83
C ASP A 12 -15.54 0.39 0.64
N ILE A 13 -16.17 1.27 -0.15
CA ILE A 13 -15.50 2.01 -1.22
C ILE A 13 -14.27 2.80 -0.72
N SER A 14 -14.29 3.23 0.55
CA SER A 14 -13.21 3.99 1.21
C SER A 14 -12.07 3.14 1.80
N GLY A 15 -12.22 1.82 1.81
CA GLY A 15 -11.27 0.86 2.40
C GLY A 15 -11.95 -0.10 3.37
N LEU A 16 -11.15 -0.91 4.08
CA LEU A 16 -11.66 -1.69 5.21
C LEU A 16 -12.09 -0.75 6.35
N ALA A 17 -13.19 -1.06 7.02
CA ALA A 17 -13.63 -0.35 8.21
C ALA A 17 -12.48 -0.24 9.25
N PHE A 18 -12.32 0.97 9.81
CA PHE A 18 -11.24 1.35 10.74
C PHE A 18 -9.79 1.29 10.20
N ASP A 19 -9.54 0.90 8.94
CA ASP A 19 -8.18 0.92 8.38
C ASP A 19 -7.73 2.34 8.03
N ARG A 20 -6.58 2.75 8.59
CA ARG A 20 -5.88 4.01 8.26
C ARG A 20 -6.72 5.28 8.48
N LEU A 21 -7.66 5.27 9.43
CA LEU A 21 -8.45 6.46 9.81
C LEU A 21 -7.67 7.46 10.68
N PHE A 22 -6.54 7.05 11.26
CA PHE A 22 -5.70 7.88 12.13
C PHE A 22 -4.32 8.16 11.51
N MET A 23 -3.68 9.25 11.92
CA MET A 23 -2.33 9.64 11.51
C MET A 23 -1.62 10.37 12.64
N VAL A 24 -0.31 10.20 12.78
CA VAL A 24 0.52 11.10 13.59
C VAL A 24 1.15 12.14 12.67
N THR A 25 0.99 13.42 13.00
CA THR A 25 1.54 14.57 12.27
C THR A 25 2.48 15.38 13.16
N GLU A 26 3.24 16.30 12.57
CA GLU A 26 3.74 17.48 13.29
C GLU A 26 2.56 18.46 13.54
N THR A 27 2.82 19.55 14.23
CA THR A 27 1.80 20.54 14.60
C THR A 27 1.22 21.30 13.40
N ASP A 28 1.97 21.42 12.30
CA ASP A 28 1.56 22.00 11.02
C ASP A 28 0.66 21.08 10.17
N GLY A 29 0.47 19.84 10.58
CA GLY A 29 -0.27 18.82 9.82
C GLY A 29 0.58 18.00 8.84
N THR A 30 1.89 18.20 8.79
CA THR A 30 2.84 17.36 8.03
C THR A 30 2.90 15.96 8.63
N PHE A 31 2.70 14.94 7.81
CA PHE A 31 2.62 13.54 8.25
C PHE A 31 3.97 12.96 8.71
N ILE A 32 3.98 12.24 9.82
CA ILE A 32 5.20 11.58 10.34
C ILE A 32 5.30 10.17 9.79
N THR A 33 6.41 9.87 9.10
CA THR A 33 6.59 8.55 8.50
C THR A 33 7.35 7.59 9.41
N ALA A 34 6.95 6.32 9.37
CA ALA A 34 7.74 5.22 9.91
C ALA A 34 9.00 4.91 9.04
N ARG A 35 9.36 5.74 8.04
CA ARG A 35 10.72 5.76 7.46
C ARG A 35 11.67 6.66 8.23
N GLN A 36 11.19 7.82 8.67
CA GLN A 36 11.93 8.74 9.53
C GLN A 36 12.04 8.13 10.92
N PHE A 37 10.93 7.60 11.45
CA PHE A 37 10.85 7.00 12.78
C PHE A 37 10.40 5.52 12.72
N PRO A 38 11.26 4.57 12.29
CA PRO A 38 10.94 3.14 12.24
C PRO A 38 10.36 2.53 13.51
N GLN A 39 10.70 3.04 14.70
CA GLN A 39 10.11 2.58 15.98
C GLN A 39 8.59 2.78 16.05
N MET A 40 8.01 3.67 15.23
CA MET A 40 6.55 3.82 15.07
C MET A 40 5.83 2.50 14.77
N VAL A 41 6.48 1.49 14.16
CA VAL A 41 5.81 0.20 13.86
C VAL A 41 5.50 -0.61 15.11
N LYS A 42 6.14 -0.33 16.24
CA LYS A 42 6.00 -1.10 17.48
C LYS A 42 4.80 -0.71 18.34
N PHE A 43 4.21 0.47 18.12
CA PHE A 43 2.94 0.85 18.74
C PHE A 43 1.83 -0.12 18.31
N ILE A 44 0.96 -0.48 19.24
CA ILE A 44 -0.13 -1.43 19.05
C ILE A 44 -1.47 -0.67 19.18
N PRO A 45 -2.20 -0.43 18.07
CA PRO A 45 -3.57 0.05 18.14
C PRO A 45 -4.54 -1.07 18.56
N ALA A 46 -5.66 -0.68 19.14
CA ALA A 46 -6.88 -1.46 19.26
C ALA A 46 -8.09 -0.52 19.02
N PRO A 47 -8.89 -0.70 17.96
CA PRO A 47 -10.07 0.12 17.71
C PRO A 47 -11.12 -0.19 18.77
N LEU A 48 -11.78 0.87 19.23
CA LEU A 48 -12.95 0.80 20.09
C LEU A 48 -14.17 1.15 19.25
N HIS A 49 -15.35 0.72 19.68
CA HIS A 49 -16.62 1.08 19.03
C HIS A 49 -16.81 2.60 18.91
N ASP A 50 -16.21 3.36 19.82
CA ASP A 50 -16.28 4.81 19.95
C ASP A 50 -14.90 5.50 19.90
N GLY A 51 -13.83 4.83 19.45
CA GLY A 51 -12.50 5.45 19.43
C GLY A 51 -11.31 4.53 19.15
N LEU A 52 -10.19 4.84 19.80
CA LEU A 52 -8.92 4.12 19.68
C LEU A 52 -8.23 3.99 21.05
N HIS A 53 -7.85 2.77 21.41
CA HIS A 53 -6.80 2.51 22.39
C HIS A 53 -5.46 2.35 21.67
N LEU A 54 -4.40 2.92 22.23
CA LEU A 54 -3.08 2.90 21.63
C LEU A 54 -2.02 2.61 22.69
N THR A 55 -1.33 1.47 22.55
CA THR A 55 -0.25 1.04 23.44
C THR A 55 1.11 1.37 22.81
N ALA A 56 1.98 2.01 23.58
CA ALA A 56 3.35 2.34 23.20
C ALA A 56 4.34 1.18 23.46
N PRO A 57 5.55 1.21 22.86
CA PRO A 57 6.55 0.15 23.03
C PRO A 57 7.13 -0.01 24.45
N ASP A 58 6.87 0.94 25.35
CA ASP A 58 7.25 0.91 26.77
C ASP A 58 6.14 0.34 27.69
N GLY A 59 5.00 -0.05 27.11
CA GLY A 59 3.84 -0.56 27.84
C GLY A 59 2.88 0.52 28.35
N SER A 60 3.23 1.81 28.24
CA SER A 60 2.26 2.89 28.47
C SER A 60 1.18 2.90 27.40
N SER A 61 0.01 3.47 27.67
CA SER A 61 -1.06 3.56 26.68
C SER A 61 -1.95 4.78 26.87
N ALA A 62 -2.61 5.18 25.79
CA ALA A 62 -3.64 6.21 25.78
C ALA A 62 -4.93 5.68 25.16
N VAL A 63 -6.07 6.20 25.61
CA VAL A 63 -7.38 6.04 24.97
C VAL A 63 -7.80 7.41 24.44
N VAL A 64 -8.40 7.43 23.26
CA VAL A 64 -9.07 8.61 22.70
C VAL A 64 -10.40 8.18 22.08
N ARG A 65 -11.50 8.79 22.50
CA ARG A 65 -12.82 8.59 21.89
C ARG A 65 -13.01 9.55 20.73
N PHE A 66 -13.87 9.21 19.78
CA PHE A 66 -14.26 10.09 18.67
C PHE A 66 -14.86 11.42 19.16
N SER A 67 -15.53 11.41 20.31
CA SER A 67 -16.05 12.59 21.01
C SER A 67 -14.98 13.54 21.55
N ASP A 68 -13.76 13.04 21.76
CA ASP A 68 -12.69 13.79 22.41
C ASP A 68 -11.86 14.61 21.40
N PHE A 69 -12.02 14.31 20.10
CA PHE A 69 -11.37 15.08 19.04
C PHE A 69 -11.98 16.47 18.92
N ALA A 70 -11.15 17.45 18.53
CA ALA A 70 -11.60 18.80 18.24
C ALA A 70 -12.71 18.80 17.17
N THR A 71 -13.72 19.67 17.35
CA THR A 71 -14.85 19.81 16.40
C THR A 71 -14.44 20.48 15.09
N GLN A 72 -13.44 21.37 15.14
CA GLN A 72 -12.86 22.02 13.98
C GLN A 72 -11.84 21.10 13.29
N ALA A 73 -12.01 20.90 11.98
CA ALA A 73 -11.11 20.12 11.16
C ALA A 73 -9.96 20.99 10.64
N GLU A 74 -8.72 20.57 10.91
CA GLU A 74 -7.51 21.33 10.59
C GLU A 74 -6.82 20.79 9.33
N PRO A 75 -6.17 21.65 8.52
CA PRO A 75 -5.45 21.24 7.32
C PRO A 75 -4.35 20.20 7.59
N THR A 76 -4.20 19.25 6.68
CA THR A 76 -3.14 18.23 6.67
C THR A 76 -2.87 17.78 5.23
N GLU A 77 -1.71 17.18 4.99
CA GLU A 77 -1.30 16.73 3.65
C GLU A 77 -0.82 15.29 3.67
N VAL A 78 -1.05 14.56 2.57
CA VAL A 78 -0.40 13.28 2.27
C VAL A 78 -0.10 13.19 0.76
N TRP A 79 1.18 13.30 0.40
CA TRP A 79 1.71 13.22 -0.99
C TRP A 79 1.22 14.33 -1.94
N GLY A 80 1.22 15.58 -1.47
CA GLY A 80 0.72 16.77 -2.16
C GLY A 80 -0.81 16.88 -2.16
N ASN A 81 -1.52 15.86 -1.67
CA ASN A 81 -2.98 15.87 -1.54
C ASN A 81 -3.35 16.52 -0.20
N HIS A 82 -3.94 17.71 -0.28
CA HIS A 82 -4.35 18.53 0.87
C HIS A 82 -5.81 18.24 1.24
N PHE A 83 -6.07 18.02 2.52
CA PHE A 83 -7.39 17.72 3.06
C PHE A 83 -7.43 18.10 4.55
N THR A 84 -8.46 17.71 5.29
CA THR A 84 -8.65 18.09 6.70
C THR A 84 -8.77 16.87 7.61
N ALA A 85 -8.39 17.05 8.88
CA ALA A 85 -8.54 16.04 9.92
C ALA A 85 -8.74 16.71 11.30
N LEU A 86 -9.49 16.05 12.18
CA LEU A 86 -9.70 16.45 13.57
C LEU A 86 -8.46 16.11 14.41
N ILE A 87 -8.11 16.96 15.38
CA ILE A 87 -6.93 16.79 16.25
C ILE A 87 -7.37 16.19 17.61
N ALA A 88 -6.59 15.23 18.12
CA ALA A 88 -6.84 14.59 19.42
C ALA A 88 -6.56 15.54 20.60
N PRO A 89 -7.05 15.24 21.82
CA PRO A 89 -6.78 16.02 23.03
C PRO A 89 -5.30 16.26 23.30
N ALA A 90 -4.99 17.40 23.94
CA ALA A 90 -3.63 17.78 24.33
C ALA A 90 -2.90 16.69 25.14
N ALA A 91 -3.58 15.99 26.04
CA ALA A 91 -3.00 14.90 26.83
C ALA A 91 -2.49 13.73 25.97
N VAL A 92 -3.25 13.34 24.94
CA VAL A 92 -2.86 12.26 23.99
C VAL A 92 -1.67 12.70 23.14
N ASN A 93 -1.70 13.97 22.68
CA ASN A 93 -0.62 14.55 21.90
C ASN A 93 0.68 14.66 22.73
N GLN A 94 0.61 15.16 23.96
CA GLN A 94 1.76 15.25 24.89
C GLN A 94 2.35 13.88 25.21
N TRP A 95 1.53 12.86 25.45
CA TRP A 95 1.98 11.49 25.64
C TRP A 95 2.75 10.96 24.42
N LEU A 96 2.22 11.17 23.21
CA LEU A 96 2.94 10.84 21.97
C LEU A 96 4.24 11.65 21.83
N SER A 97 4.22 12.96 22.06
CA SER A 97 5.42 13.82 21.99
C SER A 97 6.54 13.33 22.91
N GLY A 98 6.18 12.80 24.10
CA GLY A 98 7.10 12.16 25.02
C GLY A 98 7.85 10.96 24.43
N PHE A 99 7.22 10.19 23.53
CA PHE A 99 7.86 9.10 22.78
C PHE A 99 8.65 9.60 21.57
N PHE A 100 8.08 10.53 20.78
CA PHE A 100 8.71 11.05 19.56
C PHE A 100 9.86 12.05 19.81
N LYS A 101 10.01 12.54 21.05
CA LYS A 101 10.98 13.57 21.48
C LYS A 101 10.88 14.87 20.69
N ARG A 102 9.67 15.21 20.25
CA ARG A 102 9.27 16.44 19.57
C ARG A 102 7.75 16.58 19.62
N ASP A 103 7.22 17.76 19.34
CA ASP A 103 5.77 17.97 19.31
C ASP A 103 5.12 17.25 18.13
N VAL A 104 4.11 16.43 18.45
CA VAL A 104 3.32 15.68 17.46
C VAL A 104 1.84 15.75 17.81
N GLN A 105 0.99 15.48 16.83
CA GLN A 105 -0.45 15.41 16.99
C GLN A 105 -0.98 14.07 16.46
N LEU A 106 -1.87 13.43 17.20
CA LEU A 106 -2.73 12.39 16.64
C LEU A 106 -3.91 13.06 15.93
N ARG A 107 -4.16 12.68 14.69
CA ARG A 107 -5.27 13.17 13.87
C ARG A 107 -6.18 12.03 13.43
N TRP A 108 -7.47 12.32 13.35
CA TRP A 108 -8.52 11.43 12.85
C TRP A 108 -9.25 12.12 11.69
N LEU A 109 -9.60 11.39 10.63
CA LEU A 109 -10.29 11.97 9.47
C LEU A 109 -11.71 12.46 9.75
N GLY A 110 -12.26 12.16 10.92
CA GLY A 110 -13.66 12.40 11.24
C GLY A 110 -14.60 11.41 10.54
N PRO A 111 -15.92 11.62 10.66
CA PRO A 111 -16.93 10.75 10.05
C PRO A 111 -17.10 10.94 8.54
N GLN A 112 -16.60 12.05 7.97
CA GLN A 112 -16.72 12.36 6.55
C GLN A 112 -15.33 12.56 5.93
N LEU A 113 -14.95 11.65 5.03
CA LEU A 113 -13.66 11.70 4.35
C LEU A 113 -13.64 12.83 3.31
N THR A 114 -12.72 13.77 3.46
CA THR A 114 -12.51 14.89 2.51
C THR A 114 -11.50 14.57 1.40
N ARG A 115 -10.63 13.57 1.60
CA ARG A 115 -9.60 13.14 0.64
C ARG A 115 -10.14 12.14 -0.39
N ARG A 116 -9.56 12.15 -1.60
CA ARG A 116 -9.90 11.24 -2.73
C ARG A 116 -8.69 10.53 -3.32
N VAL A 117 -8.94 9.38 -3.97
CA VAL A 117 -7.94 8.64 -4.76
C VAL A 117 -7.57 9.45 -6.01
N LYS A 118 -6.27 9.62 -6.28
CA LYS A 118 -5.79 10.39 -7.44
C LYS A 118 -6.22 9.70 -8.74
N ARG A 119 -6.90 10.45 -9.63
CA ARG A 119 -7.54 9.98 -10.88
C ARG A 119 -8.84 9.17 -10.68
N HIS A 120 -9.36 9.12 -9.46
CA HIS A 120 -10.63 8.46 -9.13
C HIS A 120 -11.38 9.33 -8.11
N ASP A 121 -11.80 10.53 -8.53
CA ASP A 121 -12.25 11.60 -7.63
C ASP A 121 -13.58 11.29 -6.91
N ALA A 122 -14.30 10.26 -7.35
CA ALA A 122 -15.48 9.71 -6.68
C ALA A 122 -15.12 8.75 -5.51
N VAL A 123 -13.89 8.25 -5.43
CA VAL A 123 -13.47 7.24 -4.44
C VAL A 123 -12.85 7.93 -3.22
N PRO A 124 -13.49 7.86 -2.03
CA PRO A 124 -12.92 8.37 -0.80
C PRO A 124 -11.63 7.63 -0.44
N LEU A 125 -10.69 8.33 0.20
CA LEU A 125 -9.43 7.74 0.63
C LEU A 125 -9.14 8.13 2.08
N SER A 126 -8.75 7.14 2.88
CA SER A 126 -8.29 7.37 4.25
C SER A 126 -6.86 7.98 4.28
N PHE A 127 -6.11 7.85 5.39
CA PHE A 127 -4.67 8.12 5.36
C PHE A 127 -3.88 7.03 4.60
N ALA A 128 -4.56 6.09 3.94
CA ALA A 128 -3.97 5.18 2.96
C ALA A 128 -3.23 5.94 1.86
N ASP A 129 -2.00 5.54 1.58
CA ASP A 129 -1.09 6.37 0.80
C ASP A 129 -1.58 6.75 -0.61
N GLY A 130 -2.32 5.87 -1.29
CA GLY A 130 -2.86 6.18 -2.62
C GLY A 130 -4.06 5.36 -3.10
N TYR A 131 -4.33 4.18 -2.53
CA TYR A 131 -5.50 3.35 -2.84
C TYR A 131 -6.09 2.75 -1.56
N PRO A 132 -7.42 2.47 -1.51
CA PRO A 132 -8.08 1.98 -0.30
C PRO A 132 -7.68 0.56 0.11
N TYR A 133 -7.29 -0.27 -0.87
CA TYR A 133 -6.92 -1.67 -0.66
C TYR A 133 -5.60 -2.00 -1.31
N LEU A 134 -4.87 -2.92 -0.67
CA LEU A 134 -3.75 -3.63 -1.26
C LEU A 134 -3.93 -5.15 -1.09
N LEU A 135 -3.89 -5.87 -2.21
CA LEU A 135 -3.86 -7.33 -2.26
C LEU A 135 -2.43 -7.84 -2.45
N ALA A 136 -2.11 -8.96 -1.80
CA ALA A 136 -0.89 -9.71 -2.04
C ALA A 136 -1.16 -11.22 -2.10
N ASN A 137 -0.41 -11.92 -2.94
CA ASN A 137 -0.48 -13.37 -3.07
C ASN A 137 0.61 -14.04 -2.24
N GLU A 138 0.23 -15.03 -1.43
CA GLU A 138 1.16 -15.78 -0.58
C GLU A 138 2.19 -16.58 -1.41
N ALA A 139 1.82 -17.04 -2.61
CA ALA A 139 2.76 -17.72 -3.50
C ALA A 139 3.87 -16.76 -4.00
N SER A 140 3.52 -15.51 -4.30
CA SER A 140 4.48 -14.44 -4.65
C SER A 140 5.40 -14.08 -3.48
N LEU A 141 4.87 -14.08 -2.25
CA LEU A 141 5.69 -13.92 -1.05
C LEU A 141 6.70 -15.07 -0.89
N ARG A 142 6.27 -16.32 -1.10
CA ARG A 142 7.16 -17.49 -1.03
C ARG A 142 8.26 -17.46 -2.08
N ASP A 143 7.95 -17.11 -3.32
CA ASP A 143 8.96 -16.95 -4.38
C ASP A 143 9.95 -15.83 -4.04
N LEU A 144 9.50 -14.73 -3.43
CA LEU A 144 10.39 -13.70 -2.90
C LEU A 144 11.26 -14.21 -1.74
N GLN A 145 10.69 -14.95 -0.78
CA GLN A 145 11.43 -15.53 0.35
C GLN A 145 12.51 -16.52 -0.10
N GLN A 146 12.29 -17.28 -1.17
CA GLN A 146 13.29 -18.16 -1.78
C GLN A 146 14.45 -17.41 -2.44
N ARG A 147 14.23 -16.17 -2.90
CA ARG A 147 15.23 -15.31 -3.55
C ARG A 147 15.97 -14.38 -2.56
N CYS A 148 15.37 -14.10 -1.41
CA CYS A 148 15.85 -13.11 -0.46
C CYS A 148 16.68 -13.79 0.65
N PRO A 149 17.90 -13.32 0.95
CA PRO A 149 18.72 -13.88 2.03
C PRO A 149 18.25 -13.46 3.44
N ALA A 150 17.33 -12.49 3.53
CA ALA A 150 16.79 -12.00 4.79
C ALA A 150 15.43 -12.66 5.08
N SER A 151 15.04 -12.73 6.37
CA SER A 151 13.66 -13.09 6.72
C SER A 151 12.69 -12.01 6.22
N VAL A 152 11.76 -12.40 5.35
CA VAL A 152 10.75 -11.51 4.78
C VAL A 152 9.37 -11.92 5.27
N SER A 153 8.60 -10.95 5.76
CA SER A 153 7.24 -11.14 6.28
C SER A 153 6.23 -10.30 5.49
N ILE A 154 5.00 -10.78 5.34
CA ILE A 154 3.99 -10.12 4.48
C ILE A 154 3.62 -8.70 4.94
N GLU A 155 3.82 -8.44 6.22
CA GLU A 155 3.57 -7.18 6.92
C GLU A 155 4.46 -6.04 6.44
N GLN A 156 5.64 -6.36 5.93
CA GLN A 156 6.54 -5.38 5.32
C GLN A 156 5.90 -4.75 4.07
N PHE A 157 5.04 -5.49 3.37
CA PHE A 157 4.28 -5.04 2.21
C PHE A 157 2.94 -4.40 2.56
N ARG A 158 2.44 -4.68 3.77
CA ARG A 158 1.25 -4.04 4.34
C ARG A 158 -0.02 -4.22 3.50
N PRO A 159 -0.37 -5.44 3.05
CA PRO A 159 -1.62 -5.68 2.34
C PRO A 159 -2.82 -5.72 3.29
N ASN A 160 -3.97 -5.28 2.79
CA ASN A 160 -5.26 -5.48 3.41
C ASN A 160 -5.77 -6.92 3.21
N LEU A 161 -5.44 -7.51 2.05
CA LEU A 161 -5.96 -8.80 1.59
C LEU A 161 -4.81 -9.73 1.23
N VAL A 162 -4.83 -10.97 1.73
CA VAL A 162 -3.85 -12.01 1.39
C VAL A 162 -4.57 -13.23 0.82
N VAL A 163 -4.15 -13.64 -0.39
CA VAL A 163 -4.82 -14.70 -1.17
C VAL A 163 -3.90 -15.91 -1.39
N THR A 164 -4.52 -17.08 -1.58
CA THR A 164 -3.83 -18.35 -1.89
C THR A 164 -4.55 -19.17 -2.96
N GLY A 165 -3.90 -20.24 -3.44
CA GLY A 165 -4.41 -21.10 -4.51
C GLY A 165 -4.01 -20.64 -5.91
N ALA A 166 -3.65 -19.36 -6.06
CA ALA A 166 -2.98 -18.83 -7.24
C ALA A 166 -1.50 -19.27 -7.31
N ALA A 167 -0.98 -19.37 -8.53
CA ALA A 167 0.46 -19.47 -8.76
C ALA A 167 1.16 -18.15 -8.37
N ALA A 168 2.47 -18.18 -8.13
CA ALA A 168 3.23 -16.96 -7.85
C ALA A 168 3.13 -15.98 -9.02
N TRP A 169 2.89 -14.70 -8.70
CA TRP A 169 2.77 -13.57 -9.63
C TRP A 169 1.55 -13.59 -10.58
N ASP A 170 0.64 -14.56 -10.45
CA ASP A 170 -0.59 -14.63 -11.27
C ASP A 170 -1.48 -13.38 -11.12
N GLU A 171 -1.42 -12.74 -9.94
CA GLU A 171 -2.18 -11.53 -9.61
C GLU A 171 -1.85 -10.32 -10.50
N ASP A 172 -0.68 -10.31 -11.16
CA ASP A 172 -0.30 -9.23 -12.08
C ASP A 172 -1.18 -9.17 -13.33
N SER A 173 -1.83 -10.30 -13.68
CA SER A 173 -2.75 -10.40 -14.81
C SER A 173 -4.20 -10.03 -14.48
N TRP A 174 -4.57 -9.94 -13.20
CA TRP A 174 -5.96 -9.72 -12.80
C TRP A 174 -6.38 -8.26 -13.09
N LYS A 175 -7.66 -8.07 -13.45
CA LYS A 175 -8.26 -6.75 -13.74
C LYS A 175 -9.52 -6.50 -12.94
N VAL A 176 -10.37 -7.52 -12.78
CA VAL A 176 -11.54 -7.48 -11.91
C VAL A 176 -11.61 -8.81 -11.16
N ILE A 177 -11.80 -8.74 -9.84
CA ILE A 177 -11.96 -9.91 -8.97
C ILE A 177 -13.21 -9.75 -8.08
N ARG A 178 -13.75 -10.85 -7.60
CA ARG A 178 -14.80 -10.91 -6.57
C ARG A 178 -14.27 -11.67 -5.36
N ILE A 179 -14.54 -11.17 -4.16
CA ILE A 179 -14.23 -11.83 -2.89
C ILE A 179 -15.50 -11.81 -2.05
N GLY A 180 -16.09 -12.98 -1.84
CA GLY A 180 -17.46 -13.08 -1.31
C GLY A 180 -18.43 -12.30 -2.20
N GLU A 181 -19.12 -11.31 -1.63
CA GLU A 181 -20.07 -10.45 -2.34
C GLU A 181 -19.44 -9.16 -2.92
N VAL A 182 -18.17 -8.87 -2.60
CA VAL A 182 -17.52 -7.60 -2.94
C VAL A 182 -16.69 -7.73 -4.21
N VAL A 183 -16.98 -6.87 -5.20
CA VAL A 183 -16.24 -6.81 -6.47
C VAL A 183 -15.19 -5.70 -6.39
N PHE A 184 -13.98 -6.01 -6.85
CA PHE A 184 -12.84 -5.11 -6.83
C PHE A 184 -12.25 -4.92 -8.24
N ASP A 185 -11.98 -3.66 -8.59
CA ASP A 185 -11.11 -3.31 -9.71
C ASP A 185 -9.65 -3.36 -9.28
N VAL A 186 -8.83 -4.08 -10.05
CA VAL A 186 -7.37 -4.17 -9.87
C VAL A 186 -6.74 -2.96 -10.56
N ALA A 187 -6.68 -1.85 -9.83
CA ALA A 187 -6.36 -0.53 -10.39
C ALA A 187 -4.93 -0.45 -10.93
N LYS A 188 -3.92 -0.93 -10.18
CA LYS A 188 -2.51 -1.02 -10.65
C LYS A 188 -1.61 -1.83 -9.72
N PRO A 189 -0.46 -2.33 -10.23
CA PRO A 189 0.64 -2.80 -9.42
C PRO A 189 1.09 -1.78 -8.37
N CYS A 190 1.54 -2.27 -7.21
CA CYS A 190 1.94 -1.44 -6.10
C CYS A 190 3.46 -1.34 -5.96
N SER A 191 3.99 -0.19 -6.40
CA SER A 191 5.39 0.20 -6.26
C SER A 191 5.84 0.18 -4.80
N ARG A 192 7.06 -0.30 -4.58
CA ARG A 192 7.67 -0.54 -3.29
C ARG A 192 8.87 0.35 -3.05
N CYS A 193 8.98 0.71 -1.79
CA CYS A 193 9.84 1.75 -1.28
C CYS A 193 10.59 1.23 -0.06
N ILE A 194 11.55 2.02 0.44
CA ILE A 194 12.40 1.68 1.58
C ILE A 194 11.63 1.36 2.88
N PHE A 195 10.32 1.61 2.96
CA PHE A 195 9.53 1.17 4.11
C PHE A 195 9.43 -0.36 4.22
N THR A 196 9.45 -1.09 3.09
CA THR A 196 9.47 -2.57 3.10
C THR A 196 10.67 -3.14 3.84
N THR A 197 11.76 -2.39 4.01
CA THR A 197 12.95 -2.86 4.73
C THR A 197 12.84 -2.70 6.25
N VAL A 198 11.78 -2.05 6.76
CA VAL A 198 11.55 -1.91 8.21
C VAL A 198 10.97 -3.21 8.76
N SER A 199 11.73 -3.87 9.64
CA SER A 199 11.25 -5.00 10.44
C SER A 199 10.07 -4.55 11.32
N PRO A 200 8.87 -5.15 11.20
CA PRO A 200 7.71 -4.82 12.04
C PRO A 200 7.91 -5.13 13.53
N GLU A 201 8.81 -6.07 13.85
CA GLU A 201 9.08 -6.51 15.22
C GLU A 201 10.15 -5.63 15.88
N ARG A 202 11.26 -5.38 15.17
CA ARG A 202 12.40 -4.62 15.71
C ARG A 202 12.22 -3.10 15.56
N GLY A 203 11.38 -2.65 14.63
CA GLY A 203 11.23 -1.24 14.26
C GLY A 203 12.53 -0.65 13.70
N GLN A 204 13.26 -1.42 12.90
CA GLN A 204 14.57 -1.06 12.35
C GLN A 204 14.63 -1.44 10.86
N LYS A 205 15.32 -0.63 10.06
CA LYS A 205 15.57 -0.93 8.64
C LYS A 205 16.61 -2.04 8.52
N HIS A 206 16.42 -2.97 7.60
CA HIS A 206 17.43 -3.98 7.28
C HIS A 206 18.69 -3.29 6.74
N PRO A 207 19.90 -3.58 7.27
CA PRO A 207 21.12 -2.85 6.91
C PRO A 207 21.48 -2.99 5.42
N ALA A 208 21.20 -4.15 4.82
CA ALA A 208 21.40 -4.40 3.39
C ALA A 208 20.23 -3.97 2.48
N GLY A 209 19.21 -3.26 3.00
CA GLY A 209 18.08 -2.80 2.19
C GLY A 209 17.09 -3.89 1.72
N GLU A 210 17.17 -5.10 2.28
CA GLU A 210 16.24 -6.19 1.95
C GLU A 210 14.85 -5.99 2.59
N PRO A 211 13.76 -6.45 1.96
CA PRO A 211 13.69 -7.24 0.72
C PRO A 211 13.72 -6.39 -0.58
N LEU A 212 13.87 -5.07 -0.48
CA LEU A 212 13.75 -4.17 -1.63
C LEU A 212 14.90 -4.39 -2.63
N GLU A 213 16.12 -4.66 -2.16
CA GLU A 213 17.25 -4.98 -3.04
C GLU A 213 17.06 -6.31 -3.80
N THR A 214 16.47 -7.33 -3.17
CA THR A 214 16.07 -8.56 -3.87
C THR A 214 14.98 -8.27 -4.91
N LEU A 215 13.93 -7.52 -4.55
CA LEU A 215 12.85 -7.17 -5.48
C LEU A 215 13.35 -6.40 -6.71
N LYS A 216 14.26 -5.42 -6.55
CA LYS A 216 14.86 -4.68 -7.68
C LYS A 216 15.44 -5.58 -8.77
N ARG A 217 15.97 -6.75 -8.42
CA ARG A 217 16.64 -7.67 -9.37
C ARG A 217 15.69 -8.30 -10.38
N PHE A 218 14.39 -8.40 -10.09
CA PHE A 218 13.42 -9.13 -10.94
C PHE A 218 12.01 -8.54 -10.99
N ARG A 219 11.66 -7.57 -10.12
CA ARG A 219 10.37 -6.87 -10.05
C ARG A 219 10.47 -5.38 -10.41
N THR A 220 11.59 -4.95 -11.00
CA THR A 220 11.67 -3.62 -11.61
C THR A 220 10.86 -3.61 -12.89
N ALA A 221 9.89 -2.71 -12.96
CA ALA A 221 8.97 -2.51 -14.06
C ALA A 221 9.69 -1.88 -15.26
N LEU A 222 9.52 -2.45 -16.46
CA LEU A 222 10.26 -2.01 -17.65
C LEU A 222 9.74 -0.68 -18.25
N ASP A 223 8.51 -0.28 -17.92
CA ASP A 223 7.86 0.94 -18.42
C ASP A 223 8.21 2.20 -17.62
N ASN A 224 8.41 2.06 -16.30
CA ASN A 224 8.59 3.22 -15.40
C ASN A 224 9.67 3.06 -14.31
N GLY A 225 10.30 1.89 -14.20
CA GLY A 225 11.35 1.62 -13.21
C GLY A 225 10.85 1.43 -11.75
N ASP A 226 9.54 1.40 -11.51
CA ASP A 226 8.99 1.07 -10.19
C ASP A 226 9.31 -0.38 -9.80
N VAL A 227 9.47 -0.65 -8.50
CA VAL A 227 9.73 -1.99 -7.98
C VAL A 227 8.44 -2.55 -7.39
N ASP A 228 7.72 -3.40 -8.12
CA ASP A 228 6.34 -3.76 -7.75
C ASP A 228 6.21 -5.08 -6.96
N PHE A 229 5.34 -5.07 -5.96
CA PHE A 229 4.86 -6.29 -5.28
C PHE A 229 3.40 -6.11 -4.88
N GLY A 230 2.50 -7.05 -5.20
CA GLY A 230 1.07 -6.94 -4.91
C GLY A 230 0.34 -5.84 -5.71
N GLN A 231 -0.98 -5.80 -5.57
CA GLN A 231 -1.90 -5.07 -6.44
C GLN A 231 -2.82 -4.12 -5.64
N ASN A 232 -2.88 -2.84 -6.04
CA ASN A 232 -3.81 -1.89 -5.46
C ASN A 232 -5.22 -2.13 -6.00
N LEU A 233 -6.24 -2.15 -5.12
CA LEU A 233 -7.63 -2.35 -5.51
C LEU A 233 -8.53 -1.16 -5.14
N ILE A 234 -9.65 -1.05 -5.84
CA ILE A 234 -10.81 -0.20 -5.52
C ILE A 234 -12.04 -1.11 -5.46
N ALA A 235 -12.85 -1.00 -4.40
CA ALA A 235 -14.11 -1.74 -4.30
C ALA A 235 -15.22 -1.03 -5.11
N ARG A 236 -16.02 -1.79 -5.85
CA ARG A 236 -17.20 -1.28 -6.60
C ARG A 236 -18.46 -1.20 -5.76
N ASN A 237 -18.55 -2.02 -4.72
CA ASN A 237 -19.65 -2.13 -3.78
C ASN A 237 -19.09 -2.38 -2.37
N SER A 238 -19.94 -2.29 -1.36
CA SER A 238 -19.58 -2.53 0.03
C SER A 238 -20.20 -3.85 0.53
N GLY A 239 -19.57 -4.51 1.50
CA GLY A 239 -20.02 -5.80 2.03
C GLY A 239 -19.05 -6.41 3.06
N VAL A 240 -19.47 -7.47 3.75
CA VAL A 240 -18.59 -8.17 4.71
C VAL A 240 -17.82 -9.27 4.01
N ILE A 241 -16.50 -9.12 3.95
CA ILE A 241 -15.57 -10.16 3.49
C ILE A 241 -14.99 -10.92 4.69
N ARG A 242 -14.68 -12.21 4.49
CA ARG A 242 -14.21 -13.13 5.52
C ARG A 242 -12.96 -13.90 5.10
N VAL A 243 -12.18 -14.28 6.09
CA VAL A 243 -11.17 -15.32 6.00
C VAL A 243 -11.84 -16.61 5.53
N GLY A 244 -11.32 -17.19 4.45
CA GLY A 244 -11.87 -18.40 3.83
C GLY A 244 -12.90 -18.16 2.72
N ASP A 245 -13.30 -16.91 2.43
CA ASP A 245 -14.09 -16.60 1.22
C ASP A 245 -13.36 -17.08 -0.05
N GLU A 246 -14.12 -17.27 -1.13
CA GLU A 246 -13.56 -17.58 -2.44
C GLU A 246 -13.15 -16.29 -3.19
N VAL A 247 -11.98 -16.30 -3.83
CA VAL A 247 -11.57 -15.29 -4.81
C VAL A 247 -11.88 -15.80 -6.20
N GLU A 248 -12.78 -15.10 -6.89
CA GLU A 248 -13.09 -15.35 -8.29
C GLU A 248 -12.47 -14.26 -9.17
N ILE A 249 -11.85 -14.66 -10.29
CA ILE A 249 -11.18 -13.73 -11.20
C ILE A 249 -12.11 -13.48 -12.38
N LEU A 250 -12.92 -12.43 -12.27
CA LEU A 250 -13.94 -12.06 -13.26
C LEU A 250 -13.34 -11.58 -14.58
N THR A 251 -12.15 -10.97 -14.54
CA THR A 251 -11.49 -10.47 -15.75
C THR A 251 -9.98 -10.46 -15.58
N ARG A 252 -9.28 -10.96 -16.61
CA ARG A 252 -7.82 -10.90 -16.76
C ARG A 252 -7.44 -9.98 -17.91
N GLY A 253 -6.19 -9.54 -17.93
CA GLY A 253 -5.58 -8.77 -19.00
C GLY A 253 -4.06 -8.95 -19.00
N PRO A 254 -3.32 -8.19 -19.83
CA PRO A 254 -1.87 -8.29 -19.85
C PRO A 254 -1.28 -7.94 -18.47
N ALA A 255 -0.36 -8.80 -18.02
CA ALA A 255 0.49 -8.54 -16.87
C ALA A 255 1.55 -7.48 -17.23
N LYS A 256 2.01 -6.73 -16.23
CA LYS A 256 3.11 -5.78 -16.41
C LYS A 256 4.42 -6.55 -16.66
N ALA A 257 5.25 -6.05 -17.57
CA ALA A 257 6.54 -6.64 -17.86
C ALA A 257 7.60 -6.19 -16.83
N TYR A 258 8.29 -7.17 -16.26
CA TYR A 258 9.33 -6.97 -15.24
C TYR A 258 10.67 -7.53 -15.71
N GLY A 259 11.76 -6.92 -15.25
CA GLY A 259 13.11 -7.41 -15.50
C GLY A 259 14.17 -6.42 -15.03
N GLN A 260 15.44 -6.78 -15.21
CA GLN A 260 16.50 -5.79 -15.06
C GLN A 260 16.44 -4.83 -16.26
N VAL A 261 16.35 -3.53 -15.97
CA VAL A 261 16.62 -2.50 -16.98
C VAL A 261 18.08 -2.70 -17.41
N LYS A 262 18.28 -3.33 -18.57
CA LYS A 262 19.61 -3.34 -19.19
C LYS A 262 20.01 -1.90 -19.38
N ALA A 263 21.06 -1.47 -18.69
CA ALA A 263 21.69 -0.18 -18.92
C ALA A 263 22.31 -0.21 -20.32
N THR A 264 21.50 0.07 -21.34
CA THR A 264 21.95 0.18 -22.73
C THR A 264 22.71 1.49 -22.86
N ILE A 265 23.95 1.48 -22.38
CA ILE A 265 24.93 2.53 -22.66
C ILE A 265 25.03 2.61 -24.20
N PRO A 266 24.64 3.72 -24.83
CA PRO A 266 24.80 3.86 -26.27
C PRO A 266 26.28 3.82 -26.58
N ARG A 267 26.75 2.78 -27.28
CA ARG A 267 28.12 2.74 -27.81
C ARG A 267 28.24 3.84 -28.86
N LEU A 268 28.74 5.00 -28.44
CA LEU A 268 29.14 6.08 -29.34
C LEU A 268 30.14 5.53 -30.38
N PRO A 269 29.89 5.72 -31.69
CA PRO A 269 30.83 5.31 -32.70
C PRO A 269 32.10 6.17 -32.59
N ARG A 270 33.27 5.52 -32.45
CA ARG A 270 34.57 6.20 -32.48
C ARG A 270 34.78 6.86 -33.85
N ARG A 271 34.75 8.19 -33.91
CA ARG A 271 35.40 8.98 -34.98
C ARG A 271 36.11 10.21 -34.44
N SER A 272 37.10 10.66 -35.19
CA SER A 272 38.22 11.50 -34.78
C SER A 272 38.00 13.01 -34.95
N SER A 273 38.42 13.77 -33.94
CA SER A 273 39.01 15.13 -33.98
C SER A 273 38.68 16.10 -35.14
N ARG A 274 38.03 17.23 -34.80
CA ARG A 274 38.58 18.61 -34.90
C ARG A 274 37.65 19.65 -34.26
N LEU A 275 38.22 20.77 -33.78
CA LEU A 275 37.53 21.88 -33.11
C LEU A 275 36.80 22.83 -34.09
N ARG A 276 35.69 23.44 -33.64
CA ARG A 276 35.46 24.91 -33.64
C ARG A 276 34.16 25.30 -32.89
N LEU A 277 34.13 26.55 -32.41
CA LEU A 277 33.01 27.33 -31.83
C LEU A 277 33.14 28.77 -32.39
N PRO A 278 32.20 29.74 -32.18
CA PRO A 278 30.88 29.68 -31.54
C PRO A 278 29.73 30.29 -32.40
N SER A 279 28.47 30.24 -31.94
CA SER A 279 27.58 31.42 -31.71
C SER A 279 26.10 31.08 -31.45
N ASN A 280 25.50 31.90 -30.57
CA ASN A 280 24.09 32.15 -30.19
C ASN A 280 22.92 31.28 -30.72
N GLY A 281 22.11 30.80 -29.77
CA GLY A 281 20.69 30.46 -29.96
C GLY A 281 20.02 30.08 -28.63
N ARG A 282 19.03 30.87 -28.16
CA ARG A 282 18.15 30.50 -27.03
C ARG A 282 16.90 29.79 -27.58
N VAL A 283 16.38 28.76 -26.91
CA VAL A 283 15.03 28.72 -26.30
C VAL A 283 14.88 27.46 -25.42
N ASN A 284 14.23 27.67 -24.27
CA ASN A 284 13.81 26.76 -23.20
C ASN A 284 13.32 25.35 -23.60
N SER A 285 13.68 24.34 -22.79
CA SER A 285 12.73 23.70 -21.84
C SER A 285 13.38 22.57 -21.01
N LEU A 286 13.21 22.65 -19.69
CA LEU A 286 13.19 21.49 -18.80
C LEU A 286 11.70 21.14 -18.57
N PRO A 287 11.37 19.88 -18.28
CA PRO A 287 11.31 19.51 -16.86
C PRO A 287 12.08 18.22 -16.54
N ALA A 288 12.67 18.18 -15.36
CA ALA A 288 13.13 16.94 -14.76
C ALA A 288 11.96 16.01 -14.45
N ILE A 289 12.15 14.70 -14.61
CA ILE A 289 11.32 13.69 -13.94
C ILE A 289 12.17 13.06 -12.85
N THR A 290 12.03 13.57 -11.62
CA THR A 290 12.46 12.84 -10.42
C THR A 290 11.24 12.15 -9.82
N SER A 291 11.11 10.85 -10.04
CA SER A 291 10.12 10.04 -9.31
C SER A 291 10.70 9.67 -7.95
N ARG A 292 10.26 10.36 -6.88
CA ARG A 292 10.64 10.04 -5.50
C ARG A 292 9.41 9.58 -4.72
N CYS A 293 9.13 8.27 -4.75
CA CYS A 293 8.09 7.69 -3.91
C CYS A 293 8.57 7.54 -2.47
N CYS A 294 7.74 8.02 -1.53
CA CYS A 294 7.75 7.54 -0.16
C CYS A 294 6.53 6.62 0.09
N TRP A 295 5.46 7.09 0.79
CA TRP A 295 4.29 6.34 1.32
C TRP A 295 4.37 5.88 2.80
N SER A 296 3.60 6.46 3.73
CA SER A 296 3.34 5.89 5.06
C SER A 296 1.97 6.27 5.63
N ASN A 297 1.05 5.32 5.71
CA ASN A 297 0.28 5.08 6.95
C ASN A 297 -0.42 3.73 7.02
N TRP A 298 -0.72 3.29 8.26
CA TRP A 298 -1.39 2.09 8.86
C TRP A 298 -1.84 0.91 7.96
N ASN A 299 -1.98 -0.30 8.51
CA ASN A 299 -2.51 -1.44 7.74
C ASN A 299 -2.82 -2.62 8.65
N ASN A 300 -4.00 -3.21 8.53
CA ASN A 300 -4.39 -4.44 9.25
C ASN A 300 -3.53 -5.66 8.84
N ARG A 301 -3.07 -6.46 9.82
CA ARG A 301 -2.28 -7.71 9.64
C ARG A 301 -3.11 -8.90 10.08
N ALA A 302 -3.73 -9.61 9.15
CA ALA A 302 -4.43 -10.86 9.47
C ALA A 302 -3.48 -11.95 10.01
N PHE A 303 -3.88 -12.61 11.11
CA PHE A 303 -3.71 -14.05 11.21
C PHE A 303 -4.89 -14.66 10.45
N ALA A 304 -4.72 -14.83 9.14
CA ALA A 304 -5.73 -15.38 8.25
C ALA A 304 -5.39 -16.82 7.89
N TYR A 305 -6.37 -17.72 8.00
CA TYR A 305 -6.47 -18.74 6.97
C TYR A 305 -6.72 -18.00 5.64
N PRO A 306 -5.89 -18.20 4.61
CA PRO A 306 -5.89 -17.31 3.48
C PRO A 306 -7.15 -17.45 2.62
N ILE A 307 -7.56 -16.35 1.98
CA ILE A 307 -8.72 -16.32 1.07
C ILE A 307 -8.37 -17.19 -0.16
N ARG A 308 -9.26 -18.10 -0.56
CA ARG A 308 -8.92 -19.20 -1.48
C ARG A 308 -9.34 -18.86 -2.91
N VAL A 309 -8.41 -18.90 -3.86
CA VAL A 309 -8.72 -18.66 -5.27
C VAL A 309 -9.46 -19.86 -5.87
N GLY A 310 -10.65 -19.58 -6.39
CA GLY A 310 -11.46 -20.53 -7.15
C GLY A 310 -10.86 -20.81 -8.52
N ARG A 311 -10.85 -22.08 -8.94
CA ARG A 311 -10.52 -22.41 -10.34
C ARG A 311 -11.74 -22.16 -11.21
N GLY A 312 -11.79 -20.98 -11.84
CA GLY A 312 -12.78 -20.67 -12.87
C GLY A 312 -12.78 -21.75 -13.96
N SER A 313 -13.91 -22.44 -14.12
CA SER A 313 -14.08 -23.48 -15.13
C SER A 313 -14.18 -22.86 -16.52
N ALA A 314 -13.18 -23.13 -17.37
CA ALA A 314 -13.25 -22.80 -18.79
C ALA A 314 -14.14 -23.82 -19.53
N ALA A 315 -15.44 -23.78 -19.26
CA ALA A 315 -16.43 -24.60 -19.95
C ALA A 315 -16.79 -23.99 -21.32
N ALA A 316 -15.92 -24.18 -22.31
CA ALA A 316 -16.26 -23.92 -23.71
C ALA A 316 -17.24 -25.01 -24.20
N ALA A 317 -18.45 -24.59 -24.59
CA ALA A 317 -19.45 -25.50 -25.12
C ALA A 317 -19.05 -26.06 -26.50
N ALA A 318 -19.17 -27.38 -26.67
CA ALA A 318 -19.05 -28.04 -27.97
C ALA A 318 -20.26 -28.96 -28.22
N SER A 319 -21.27 -28.37 -28.86
CA SER A 319 -22.21 -29.01 -29.82
C SER A 319 -22.55 -30.50 -29.62
N GLY A 320 -23.78 -30.78 -29.19
CA GLY A 320 -24.39 -32.08 -29.40
C GLY A 320 -24.91 -32.23 -30.84
N TRP A 321 -24.48 -33.27 -31.57
CA TRP A 321 -25.25 -33.84 -32.69
C TRP A 321 -24.71 -35.22 -33.11
N LYS A 322 -25.47 -36.30 -32.85
CA LYS A 322 -25.95 -37.24 -33.89
C LYS A 322 -26.88 -38.32 -33.32
N ARG A 323 -27.73 -38.84 -34.21
CA ARG A 323 -28.79 -39.83 -33.98
C ARG A 323 -28.33 -41.27 -34.24
N GLU A 324 -29.28 -42.19 -33.99
CA GLU A 324 -29.41 -43.54 -34.56
C GLU A 324 -28.43 -44.61 -34.02
N LYS A 325 -28.88 -45.80 -33.61
CA LYS A 325 -30.21 -46.45 -33.71
C LYS A 325 -30.67 -46.99 -32.35
#